data_AF-A0A956RYU7-F1
#
_entry.id   AF-A0A956RYU7-F1
#
_cell.length_a   1.000
_cell.length_b   1.000
_cell.length_c   1.000
_cell.angle_alpha   90.00
_cell.angle_beta   90.00
_cell.angle_gamma   90.00
#
_symmetry.space_group_name_H-M   'P 1'
#
loop_
_entity.id
_entity.type
_entity.pdbx_description
1 polymer ?
#
loop_
_entity_poly.entity_id
_entity_poly.type
_entity_poly.pdbx_seq_one_letter_code
_entity_poly.pdbx_strand_id
1 'polypeptide(L)'
;WADALDPERAALARAGGRQRVQRVLEVALLTGRALSEWHQRSAGPPPRVRAWVVLLELPREEMDRRIDARVERMITGGLADEVRALRAQGYRREHPGLTGTGYREMWDVLEGTRSLADAAAEMKRQTRQYARRQLTWFRNQLPDVAVRLEATRPLEDQVCVVVDHWEEERRAA
;
A
#
# COMPACT_ATOMS: atom_id res chain seq x y z
N TRP A 1 1.69 -21.01 21.59
CA TRP A 1 2.43 -21.27 20.34
C TRP A 1 3.31 -20.09 19.97
N ALA A 2 2.77 -18.95 19.55
CA ALA A 2 3.62 -17.80 19.17
C ALA A 2 4.53 -17.34 20.33
N ASP A 3 4.02 -17.25 21.56
CA ASP A 3 4.85 -16.91 22.74
C ASP A 3 5.96 -17.92 23.04
N ALA A 4 5.78 -19.18 22.64
CA ALA A 4 6.76 -20.23 22.88
C ALA A 4 7.80 -20.30 21.76
N LEU A 5 7.39 -20.02 20.52
CA LEU A 5 8.21 -20.19 19.32
C LEU A 5 8.95 -18.90 18.90
N ASP A 6 8.38 -17.73 19.18
CA ASP A 6 8.98 -16.42 18.91
C ASP A 6 8.46 -15.38 19.92
N PRO A 7 8.93 -15.41 21.18
CA PRO A 7 8.46 -14.51 22.23
C PRO A 7 8.60 -13.03 21.86
N GLU A 8 9.67 -12.67 21.16
CA GLU A 8 9.95 -11.29 20.73
C GLU A 8 8.88 -10.74 19.78
N ARG A 9 8.34 -11.57 18.88
CA ARG A 9 7.30 -11.14 17.93
C ARG A 9 5.89 -11.52 18.34
N ALA A 10 5.69 -12.31 19.39
CA ALA A 10 4.38 -12.85 19.76
C ALA A 10 3.31 -11.75 19.97
N ALA A 11 3.65 -10.67 20.68
CA ALA A 11 2.75 -9.55 20.93
C ALA A 11 2.37 -8.83 19.62
N LEU A 12 3.36 -8.49 18.79
CA LEU A 12 3.14 -7.82 17.50
C LEU A 12 2.37 -8.71 16.51
N ALA A 13 2.61 -10.02 16.55
CA ALA A 13 1.92 -10.99 15.71
C ALA A 13 0.44 -11.04 16.07
N ARG A 14 0.10 -11.14 17.37
CA ARG A 14 -1.28 -11.08 17.86
C ARG A 14 -1.97 -9.79 17.44
N ALA A 15 -1.33 -8.65 17.68
CA ALA A 15 -1.86 -7.34 17.32
C ALA A 15 -2.06 -7.19 15.79
N GLY A 16 -1.22 -7.84 14.99
CA GLY A 16 -1.29 -7.80 13.53
C GLY A 16 -2.23 -8.83 12.88
N GLY A 17 -2.98 -9.60 13.68
CA GLY A 17 -4.02 -10.50 13.22
C GLY A 17 -3.53 -11.84 12.66
N ARG A 18 -4.48 -12.63 12.14
CA ARG A 18 -4.29 -14.04 11.74
C ARG A 18 -3.10 -14.26 10.81
N GLN A 19 -2.92 -13.42 9.80
CA GLN A 19 -1.84 -13.58 8.81
C GLN A 19 -0.45 -13.43 9.45
N ARG A 20 -0.26 -12.47 10.37
CA ARG A 20 1.03 -12.28 11.05
C ARG A 20 1.32 -13.40 12.03
N VAL A 21 0.31 -13.84 12.79
CA VAL A 21 0.44 -15.02 13.67
C VAL A 21 0.82 -16.26 12.86
N GLN A 22 0.10 -16.52 11.77
CA GLN A 22 0.39 -17.65 10.89
C GLN A 22 1.83 -17.58 10.37
N ARG A 23 2.30 -16.42 9.90
CA ARG A 23 3.67 -16.28 9.38
C ARG A 23 4.75 -16.52 10.45
N VAL A 24 4.53 -16.05 11.68
CA VAL A 24 5.46 -16.31 12.80
C VAL A 24 5.54 -17.80 13.10
N LEU A 25 4.40 -18.47 13.19
CA LEU A 25 4.34 -19.91 13.44
C LEU A 25 4.93 -20.71 12.28
N GLU A 26 4.58 -20.36 11.04
CA GLU A 26 5.03 -21.03 9.82
C GLU A 26 6.56 -21.01 9.73
N VAL A 27 7.20 -19.85 9.91
CA VAL A 27 8.66 -19.73 9.83
C VAL A 27 9.33 -20.55 10.94
N ALA A 28 8.84 -20.46 12.18
CA ALA A 28 9.40 -21.21 13.29
C ALA A 28 9.26 -22.73 13.11
N LEU A 29 8.08 -23.20 12.70
CA LEU A 29 7.81 -24.64 12.55
C LEU A 29 8.51 -25.25 11.33
N LEU A 30 8.64 -24.52 10.22
CA LEU A 30 9.26 -25.03 9.00
C LEU A 30 10.79 -24.93 9.01
N THR A 31 11.35 -23.91 9.68
CA THR A 31 12.80 -23.66 9.67
C THR A 31 13.50 -24.03 10.97
N GLY A 32 12.75 -24.27 12.04
CA GLY A 32 13.29 -24.45 13.40
C GLY A 32 13.85 -23.16 14.03
N ARG A 33 13.71 -22.00 13.36
CA ARG A 33 14.24 -20.71 13.79
C ARG A 33 13.15 -19.65 13.83
N ALA A 34 13.19 -18.81 14.86
CA ALA A 34 12.20 -17.76 15.05
C ALA A 34 12.28 -16.68 13.94
N LEU A 35 11.15 -16.03 13.64
CA LEU A 35 11.13 -14.96 12.64
C LEU A 35 11.88 -13.71 13.13
N SER A 36 11.90 -13.45 14.44
CA SER A 36 12.79 -12.46 15.08
C SER A 36 14.26 -12.69 14.72
N GLU A 37 14.76 -13.92 14.85
CA GLU A 37 16.15 -14.28 14.55
C GLU A 37 16.52 -13.97 13.08
N TRP A 38 15.63 -14.29 12.14
CA TRP A 38 15.82 -13.94 10.73
C TRP A 38 15.89 -12.43 10.51
N HIS A 39 15.02 -11.65 11.14
CA HIS A 39 15.05 -10.19 11.01
C HIS A 39 16.31 -9.57 11.62
N GLN A 40 16.77 -10.05 12.78
CA GLN A 40 18.01 -9.57 13.41
C GLN A 40 19.23 -9.83 12.50
N ARG A 41 19.28 -10.98 11.84
CA ARG A 41 20.34 -11.32 10.87
C ARG A 41 20.20 -10.60 9.53
N SER A 42 19.00 -10.16 9.19
CA SER A 42 18.70 -9.46 7.93
C SER A 42 18.96 -7.96 7.99
N ALA A 43 19.65 -7.46 9.01
CA ALA A 43 20.36 -6.18 8.94
C ALA A 43 21.47 -6.31 7.88
N GLY A 44 21.06 -6.34 6.61
CA GLY A 44 21.94 -6.42 5.48
C GLY A 44 22.87 -5.20 5.44
N PRO A 45 23.93 -5.24 4.62
CA PRO A 45 24.79 -4.09 4.42
C PRO A 45 23.95 -2.84 4.08
N PRO A 46 24.43 -1.64 4.43
CA PRO A 46 23.75 -0.41 4.08
C PRO A 46 23.41 -0.41 2.58
N PRO A 47 22.27 0.17 2.20
CA PRO A 47 21.81 0.14 0.82
C PRO A 47 22.93 0.63 -0.11
N ARG A 48 23.20 -0.15 -1.16
CA ARG A 48 24.27 0.16 -2.14
C ARG A 48 24.01 1.44 -2.94
N VAL A 49 22.80 1.97 -2.84
CA VAL A 49 22.35 3.16 -3.53
C VAL A 49 21.82 4.14 -2.47
N ARG A 50 22.31 5.37 -2.54
CA ARG A 50 21.73 6.48 -1.79
C ARG A 50 20.39 6.83 -2.44
N ALA A 51 19.30 6.39 -1.80
CA ALA A 51 17.96 6.67 -2.29
C ALA A 51 17.46 8.02 -1.77
N TRP A 52 16.76 8.74 -2.64
CA TRP A 52 16.15 10.02 -2.35
C TRP A 52 14.66 9.81 -2.24
N VAL A 53 14.09 10.23 -1.11
CA VAL A 53 12.66 10.07 -0.86
C VAL A 53 12.00 11.42 -1.03
N VAL A 54 11.12 11.52 -2.02
CA VAL A 54 10.25 12.67 -2.23
C VAL A 54 8.81 12.22 -1.96
N LEU A 55 8.17 12.86 -0.98
CA LEU A 55 6.78 12.61 -0.60
C LEU A 55 5.90 13.72 -1.14
N LEU A 56 4.95 13.37 -2.01
CA LEU A 56 3.89 14.26 -2.45
C LEU A 56 2.75 14.24 -1.44
N GLU A 57 2.49 15.40 -0.84
CA GLU A 57 1.44 15.60 0.16
C GLU A 57 0.30 16.41 -0.40
N LEU A 58 -0.91 16.04 0.00
CA LEU A 58 -2.13 16.69 -0.45
C LEU A 58 -3.03 16.93 0.75
N PRO A 59 -3.73 18.08 0.81
CA PRO A 59 -4.77 18.28 1.81
C PRO A 59 -5.76 17.12 1.80
N ARG A 60 -6.18 16.67 2.98
CA ARG A 60 -7.00 15.46 3.14
C ARG A 60 -8.30 15.51 2.33
N GLU A 61 -8.95 16.66 2.31
CA GLU A 61 -10.20 16.87 1.57
C GLU A 61 -9.98 16.76 0.07
N GLU A 62 -8.89 17.33 -0.44
CA GLU A 62 -8.51 17.26 -1.84
C GLU A 62 -8.14 15.83 -2.26
N MET A 63 -7.48 15.08 -1.37
CA MET A 63 -7.18 13.66 -1.58
C MET A 63 -8.45 12.82 -1.66
N ASP A 64 -9.37 12.97 -0.71
CA ASP A 64 -10.64 12.24 -0.71
C ASP A 64 -11.46 12.59 -1.97
N ARG A 65 -11.50 13.87 -2.39
CA ARG A 65 -12.15 14.32 -3.63
C ARG A 65 -11.55 13.69 -4.89
N ARG A 66 -10.22 13.68 -5.02
CA ARG A 66 -9.52 13.07 -6.17
C ARG A 66 -9.70 11.55 -6.23
N ILE A 67 -9.72 10.88 -5.08
CA ILE A 67 -10.00 9.46 -4.99
C ILE A 67 -11.41 9.16 -5.51
N ASP A 68 -12.42 9.91 -5.04
CA ASP A 68 -13.80 9.68 -5.44
C ASP A 68 -13.99 9.91 -6.95
N ALA A 69 -13.44 11.01 -7.48
CA ALA A 69 -13.46 11.29 -8.91
C ALA A 69 -12.68 10.25 -9.75
N ARG A 70 -11.60 9.68 -9.21
CA ARG A 70 -10.87 8.59 -9.87
C ARG A 70 -11.68 7.31 -9.92
N VAL A 71 -12.38 6.93 -8.85
CA VAL A 71 -13.24 5.75 -8.83
C VAL A 71 -14.33 5.85 -9.90
N GLU A 72 -14.99 7.01 -9.99
CA GLU A 72 -16.00 7.24 -11.03
C GLU A 72 -15.41 7.08 -12.44
N ARG A 73 -14.24 7.68 -12.70
CA ARG A 73 -13.55 7.53 -13.99
C ARG A 73 -13.14 6.09 -14.29
N MET A 74 -12.78 5.29 -13.29
CA MET A 74 -12.46 3.88 -13.50
C MET A 74 -13.72 3.09 -13.93
N ILE A 75 -14.84 3.35 -13.26
CA ILE A 75 -16.11 2.67 -13.57
C ILE A 75 -16.58 3.06 -14.98
N THR A 76 -16.66 4.37 -15.28
CA THR A 76 -17.09 4.84 -16.60
C THR A 76 -16.07 4.54 -17.70
N GLY A 77 -14.80 4.37 -17.34
CA GLY A 77 -13.70 3.97 -18.22
C GLY A 77 -13.63 2.46 -18.52
N GLY A 78 -14.62 1.67 -18.12
CA GLY A 78 -14.73 0.26 -18.53
C GLY A 78 -14.11 -0.76 -17.56
N LEU A 79 -13.91 -0.41 -16.27
CA LEU A 79 -13.40 -1.39 -15.28
C LEU A 79 -14.26 -2.65 -15.20
N ALA A 80 -15.60 -2.54 -15.33
CA ALA A 80 -16.48 -3.70 -15.34
C ALA A 80 -16.23 -4.62 -16.55
N ASP A 81 -15.89 -4.04 -17.70
CA ASP A 81 -15.58 -4.77 -18.93
C ASP A 81 -14.23 -5.48 -18.82
N GLU A 82 -13.24 -4.81 -18.22
CA GLU A 82 -11.94 -5.40 -17.90
C GLU A 82 -12.10 -6.65 -17.01
N VAL A 83 -12.86 -6.55 -15.92
CA VAL A 83 -13.11 -7.69 -15.03
C VAL A 83 -13.91 -8.79 -15.73
N ARG A 84 -14.87 -8.44 -16.58
CA ARG A 84 -15.62 -9.43 -17.38
C ARG A 84 -14.70 -10.20 -18.32
N ALA A 85 -13.76 -9.52 -18.98
CA ALA A 85 -12.78 -10.16 -19.86
C ALA A 85 -11.87 -11.12 -19.09
N LEU A 86 -11.39 -10.73 -17.90
CA LEU A 86 -10.59 -11.58 -17.02
C LEU A 86 -11.37 -12.83 -16.57
N ARG A 87 -12.66 -12.70 -16.24
CA ARG A 87 -13.52 -13.85 -15.95
C ARG A 87 -13.62 -14.80 -17.13
N ALA A 88 -13.83 -14.27 -18.34
CA ALA A 88 -13.93 -15.07 -19.57
C ALA A 88 -12.63 -15.83 -19.89
N GLN A 89 -11.47 -15.31 -19.49
CA GLN A 89 -10.18 -15.98 -19.61
C GLN A 89 -9.95 -17.06 -18.53
N GLY A 90 -10.90 -17.29 -17.62
CA GLY A 90 -10.81 -18.34 -16.60
C GLY A 90 -10.09 -17.94 -15.31
N TYR A 91 -9.77 -16.66 -15.13
CA TYR A 91 -9.28 -16.18 -13.84
C TYR A 91 -10.37 -16.32 -12.77
N ARG A 92 -9.95 -16.38 -11.50
CA ARG A 92 -10.84 -16.47 -10.34
C ARG A 92 -10.62 -15.31 -9.40
N ARG A 93 -11.66 -14.95 -8.65
CA ARG A 93 -11.69 -13.82 -7.73
C ARG A 93 -10.58 -13.87 -6.67
N GLU A 94 -10.15 -15.07 -6.28
CA GLU A 94 -9.15 -15.31 -5.23
C GLU A 94 -7.71 -15.18 -5.74
N HIS A 95 -7.50 -15.07 -7.06
CA HIS A 95 -6.14 -14.95 -7.60
C HIS A 95 -5.48 -13.65 -7.10
N PRO A 96 -4.18 -13.68 -6.72
CA PRO A 96 -3.53 -12.57 -6.01
C PRO A 96 -3.73 -11.17 -6.65
N GLY A 97 -3.68 -11.07 -7.98
CA GLY A 97 -3.88 -9.82 -8.72
C GLY A 97 -5.32 -9.28 -8.73
N LEU A 98 -6.32 -10.11 -8.40
CA LEU A 98 -7.75 -9.78 -8.45
C LEU A 98 -8.36 -9.53 -7.08
N THR A 99 -7.55 -9.62 -6.02
CA THR A 99 -7.96 -9.32 -4.65
C THR A 99 -7.88 -7.83 -4.29
N GLY A 100 -7.45 -6.98 -5.24
CA GLY A 100 -7.34 -5.54 -5.06
C GLY A 100 -8.69 -4.80 -5.07
N THR A 101 -8.72 -3.63 -4.43
CA THR A 101 -9.86 -2.70 -4.49
C THR A 101 -10.16 -2.32 -5.94
N GLY A 102 -11.43 -2.36 -6.32
CA GLY A 102 -11.94 -2.21 -7.68
C GLY A 102 -12.28 -3.54 -8.31
N TYR A 103 -11.32 -4.46 -8.40
CA TYR A 103 -11.53 -5.76 -9.02
C TYR A 103 -12.51 -6.61 -8.23
N ARG A 104 -12.36 -6.69 -6.91
CA ARG A 104 -13.28 -7.45 -6.05
C ARG A 104 -14.71 -6.94 -6.13
N GLU A 105 -14.88 -5.62 -6.06
CA GLU A 105 -16.19 -4.99 -6.09
C GLU A 105 -16.87 -5.16 -7.44
N MET A 106 -16.14 -5.01 -8.56
CA MET A 106 -16.69 -5.28 -9.89
C MET A 106 -16.97 -6.76 -10.10
N TRP A 107 -16.19 -7.66 -9.51
CA TRP A 107 -16.47 -9.08 -9.54
C TRP A 107 -17.80 -9.39 -8.87
N ASP A 108 -18.02 -8.87 -7.66
CA ASP A 108 -19.25 -9.03 -6.89
C ASP A 108 -20.47 -8.48 -7.67
N VAL A 109 -20.30 -7.37 -8.40
CA VAL A 109 -21.32 -6.81 -9.31
C VAL A 109 -21.64 -7.76 -10.46
N LEU A 110 -20.61 -8.31 -11.13
CA LEU A 110 -20.79 -9.23 -12.25
C LEU A 110 -21.33 -10.60 -11.81
N GLU A 111 -21.29 -10.93 -10.52
CA GLU A 111 -21.96 -12.10 -9.93
C GLU A 111 -23.38 -11.78 -9.45
N GLY A 112 -23.81 -10.51 -9.52
CA GLY A 112 -25.13 -10.07 -9.06
C GLY A 112 -25.28 -10.03 -7.54
N THR A 113 -24.17 -10.12 -6.79
CA THR A 113 -24.17 -10.11 -5.31
C THR A 113 -24.09 -8.71 -4.72
N ARG A 114 -23.83 -7.69 -5.55
CA ARG A 114 -23.76 -6.28 -5.16
C ARG A 114 -24.23 -5.38 -6.29
N SER A 115 -24.90 -4.27 -5.96
CA SER A 115 -25.25 -3.25 -6.96
C SER A 115 -24.00 -2.44 -7.39
N LEU A 116 -24.03 -1.86 -8.60
CA LEU A 116 -22.93 -1.01 -9.07
C LEU A 116 -22.73 0.22 -8.15
N ALA A 117 -23.81 0.78 -7.62
CA ALA A 117 -23.76 1.93 -6.71
C ALA A 117 -23.08 1.57 -5.38
N ASP A 118 -23.44 0.43 -4.78
CA ASP A 118 -22.82 -0.04 -3.54
C ASP A 118 -21.35 -0.39 -3.75
N ALA A 119 -21.02 -0.99 -4.90
CA ALA A 119 -19.65 -1.29 -5.28
C ALA A 119 -18.80 -0.01 -5.43
N ALA A 120 -19.34 1.03 -6.07
CA ALA A 120 -18.67 2.32 -6.19
C ALA A 120 -18.44 2.97 -4.80
N ALA A 121 -19.45 2.95 -3.93
CA ALA A 121 -19.35 3.47 -2.57
C ALA A 121 -18.30 2.71 -1.74
N GLU A 122 -18.26 1.38 -1.88
CA GLU A 122 -17.24 0.52 -1.27
C GLU A 122 -15.84 0.88 -1.76
N MET A 123 -15.63 0.92 -3.07
CA MET A 123 -14.33 1.25 -3.68
C MET A 123 -13.80 2.59 -3.17
N LYS A 124 -14.64 3.62 -3.14
CA LYS A 124 -14.29 4.94 -2.59
C LYS A 124 -13.86 4.84 -1.14
N ARG A 125 -14.64 4.14 -0.31
CA ARG A 125 -14.32 3.98 1.12
C ARG A 125 -13.01 3.23 1.33
N GLN A 126 -12.81 2.11 0.65
CA GLN A 126 -11.61 1.29 0.78
C GLN A 126 -10.36 2.03 0.27
N THR A 127 -10.48 2.74 -0.85
CA THR A 127 -9.37 3.53 -1.41
C THR A 127 -8.96 4.66 -0.46
N ARG A 128 -9.92 5.37 0.15
CA ARG A 128 -9.64 6.38 1.19
C ARG A 128 -8.99 5.79 2.44
N GLN A 129 -9.47 4.64 2.91
CA GLN A 129 -8.84 3.95 4.04
C GLN A 129 -7.41 3.50 3.72
N TYR A 130 -7.18 3.00 2.51
CA TYR A 130 -5.86 2.61 2.03
C TYR A 130 -4.92 3.83 1.97
N ALA A 131 -5.35 4.94 1.39
CA ALA A 131 -4.58 6.18 1.36
C ALA A 131 -4.22 6.67 2.78
N ARG A 132 -5.15 6.61 3.74
CA ARG A 132 -4.89 6.97 5.16
C ARG A 132 -3.86 6.05 5.82
N ARG A 133 -3.89 4.75 5.50
CA ARG A 133 -2.86 3.80 5.94
C ARG A 133 -1.50 4.15 5.34
N GLN A 134 -1.44 4.52 4.07
CA GLN A 134 -0.21 4.97 3.42
C GLN A 134 0.35 6.24 4.09
N LEU A 135 -0.47 7.26 4.33
CA LEU A 135 -0.04 8.48 5.05
C LEU A 135 0.46 8.18 6.46
N THR A 136 -0.19 7.26 7.17
CA THR A 136 0.26 6.82 8.50
C THR A 136 1.59 6.09 8.41
N TRP A 137 1.78 5.25 7.39
CA TRP A 137 3.05 4.58 7.17
C TRP A 137 4.14 5.59 6.83
N PHE A 138 3.89 6.54 5.92
CA PHE A 138 4.87 7.54 5.50
C PHE A 138 5.38 8.38 6.68
N ARG A 139 4.47 8.85 7.53
CA ARG A 139 4.80 9.63 8.72
C ARG A 139 5.68 8.91 9.74
N ASN A 140 5.63 7.57 9.78
CA ASN A 140 6.31 6.79 10.81
C ASN A 140 7.51 5.98 10.28
N GLN A 141 7.69 5.90 8.96
CA GLN A 141 8.63 4.96 8.33
C GLN A 141 9.52 5.60 7.27
N LEU A 142 9.19 6.81 6.79
CA LEU A 142 10.12 7.52 5.91
C LEU A 142 11.30 8.10 6.72
N PRO A 143 12.48 8.22 6.09
CA PRO A 143 13.61 8.92 6.70
C PRO A 143 13.28 10.38 6.99
N ASP A 144 13.88 10.94 8.05
CA ASP A 144 13.73 12.38 8.39
C ASP A 144 14.20 13.30 7.27
N VAL A 145 15.13 12.83 6.44
CA VAL A 145 15.67 13.54 5.25
C VAL A 145 14.73 13.52 4.04
N ALA A 146 13.53 12.95 4.15
CA ALA A 146 12.58 12.91 3.04
C ALA A 146 12.09 14.32 2.68
N VAL A 147 12.18 14.69 1.40
CA VAL A 147 11.63 15.96 0.88
C VAL A 147 10.11 15.85 0.81
N ARG A 148 9.41 16.81 1.41
CA ARG A 148 7.94 16.84 1.41
C ARG A 148 7.45 17.99 0.54
N LEU A 149 6.64 17.65 -0.46
CA LEU A 149 6.14 18.60 -1.45
C LEU A 149 4.63 18.71 -1.36
N GLU A 150 4.11 19.93 -1.40
CA GLU A 150 2.67 20.14 -1.54
C GLU A 150 2.25 19.94 -3.01
N ALA A 151 1.53 18.84 -3.26
CA ALA A 151 1.15 18.38 -4.60
C ALA A 151 0.06 19.23 -5.29
N THR A 152 -0.43 20.26 -4.60
CA THR A 152 -1.33 21.30 -5.15
C THR A 152 -0.56 22.43 -5.84
N ARG A 153 0.74 22.61 -5.55
CA ARG A 153 1.56 23.64 -6.18
C ARG A 153 1.76 23.37 -7.67
N PRO A 154 2.08 24.39 -8.49
CA PRO A 154 2.50 24.19 -9.88
C PRO A 154 3.61 23.13 -9.99
N LEU A 155 3.65 22.40 -11.11
CA LEU A 155 4.64 21.34 -11.30
C LEU A 155 6.06 21.92 -11.32
N GLU A 156 6.22 23.09 -11.93
CA GLU A 156 7.47 23.82 -12.03
C GLU A 156 8.05 24.12 -10.64
N ASP A 157 7.22 24.61 -9.73
CA ASP A 157 7.58 24.85 -8.33
C ASP A 157 8.02 23.57 -7.63
N GLN A 158 7.29 22.46 -7.82
CA GLN A 158 7.63 21.17 -7.23
C GLN A 158 8.98 20.67 -7.74
N VAL A 159 9.23 20.81 -9.04
CA VAL A 159 10.49 20.41 -9.68
C VAL A 159 11.65 21.25 -9.14
N CYS A 160 11.49 22.57 -9.00
CA CYS A 160 12.53 23.43 -8.43
C CYS A 160 12.96 22.97 -7.04
N VAL A 161 12.01 22.67 -6.14
CA VAL A 161 12.33 22.19 -4.79
C VAL A 161 13.14 20.88 -4.81
N VAL A 162 12.80 19.95 -5.71
CA VAL A 162 13.54 18.69 -5.84
C VAL A 162 14.96 18.92 -6.38
N VAL A 163 15.10 19.80 -7.38
CA VAL A 163 16.39 20.12 -7.99
C VAL A 163 17.29 20.87 -7.01
N ASP A 164 16.77 21.86 -6.29
CA ASP A 164 17.53 22.63 -5.30
C ASP A 164 18.06 21.73 -4.20
N HIS A 165 17.20 20.85 -3.64
CA HIS A 165 17.63 19.86 -2.66
C HIS A 165 18.71 18.94 -3.26
N TRP A 166 18.55 18.54 -4.52
CA TRP A 166 19.53 17.74 -5.26
C TRP A 166 20.88 18.39 -5.38
N GLU A 167 20.93 19.67 -5.69
CA GLU A 167 22.18 20.40 -5.76
C GLU A 167 22.84 20.62 -4.40
N GLU A 168 22.07 20.90 -3.35
CA GLU A 168 22.60 21.10 -1.99
C GLU A 168 23.32 19.87 -1.46
N GLU A 169 22.68 18.70 -1.54
CA GLU A 169 23.27 17.44 -1.09
C GLU A 169 24.44 16.99 -1.96
N ARG A 170 24.41 17.33 -3.26
CA ARG A 170 25.56 17.10 -4.15
C ARG A 170 26.75 17.96 -3.80
N ARG A 171 26.53 19.20 -3.33
CA ARG A 171 27.60 20.09 -2.85
C ARG A 171 28.15 19.66 -1.49
N ALA A 172 27.34 18.98 -0.67
CA ALA A 172 27.71 18.50 0.66
C ALA A 172 28.42 17.13 0.68
N ALA A 173 28.45 16.41 -0.45
CA ALA A 173 29.06 15.08 -0.62
C ALA A 173 30.44 15.17 -1.28
#